data_AF-A0A941MFC1-F1
#
_entry.id   AF-A0A941MFC1-F1
#
_cell.length_a   1.000
_cell.length_b   1.000
_cell.length_c   1.000
_cell.angle_alpha   90.00
_cell.angle_beta   90.00
_cell.angle_gamma   90.00
#
_symmetry.space_group_name_H-M   'P 1'
#
loop_
_entity.id
_entity.type
_entity.pdbx_description
1 polymer ?
#
loop_
_entity_poly.entity_id
_entity_poly.type
_entity_poly.pdbx_seq_one_letter_code
_entity_poly.pdbx_strand_id
1 'polypeptide(L)'
;MTRSSAEQAKFRKAVFHAHKQHDENGRVYLVCGRCGSKIDPVYGWEADHTIPREFGGTEGQPLCKPCHKRKTATKDIPAIAKSKRASDKHYGIKRKGWGGNQRKKMNGDVVPK
;
A
#
# COMPACT_ATOMS: atom_id res chain seq x y z
N MET A 1 -10.82 7.54 2.83
CA MET A 1 -12.02 6.78 2.40
C MET A 1 -11.53 5.42 1.95
N THR A 2 -11.85 4.36 2.70
CA THR A 2 -11.60 2.98 2.28
C THR A 2 -12.59 2.63 1.17
N ARG A 3 -12.15 1.91 0.13
CA ARG A 3 -13.05 1.43 -0.95
C ARG A 3 -14.15 0.56 -0.36
N SER A 4 -15.33 0.60 -0.97
CA SER A 4 -16.32 -0.45 -0.72
C SER A 4 -15.76 -1.79 -1.20
N SER A 5 -16.20 -2.88 -0.58
CA SER A 5 -15.81 -4.24 -1.01
C SER A 5 -16.12 -4.49 -2.50
N ALA A 6 -17.22 -3.89 -3.01
CA ALA A 6 -17.61 -3.98 -4.41
C ALA A 6 -16.59 -3.32 -5.36
N GLU A 7 -16.05 -2.14 -5.01
CA GLU A 7 -15.02 -1.49 -5.81
C GLU A 7 -13.71 -2.30 -5.83
N GLN A 8 -13.35 -2.90 -4.69
CA GLN A 8 -12.17 -3.78 -4.62
C GLN A 8 -12.36 -5.02 -5.50
N ALA A 9 -13.55 -5.63 -5.50
CA ALA A 9 -13.87 -6.77 -6.36
C ALA A 9 -13.82 -6.42 -7.85
N LYS A 10 -14.35 -5.24 -8.25
CA LYS A 10 -14.26 -4.74 -9.63
C LYS A 10 -12.81 -4.55 -10.07
N PHE A 11 -11.99 -3.92 -9.22
CA PHE A 11 -10.57 -3.71 -9.51
C PHE A 11 -9.83 -5.05 -9.65
N ARG A 12 -10.08 -6.00 -8.76
CA ARG A 12 -9.50 -7.35 -8.85
C ARG A 12 -9.89 -8.05 -10.15
N LYS A 13 -11.15 -7.98 -10.56
CA LYS A 13 -11.61 -8.54 -11.85
C LYS A 13 -10.90 -7.87 -13.04
N ALA A 14 -10.79 -6.54 -13.04
CA ALA A 14 -10.11 -5.80 -14.10
C ALA A 14 -8.64 -6.22 -14.25
N VAL A 15 -7.90 -6.28 -13.13
CA VAL A 15 -6.51 -6.73 -13.13
C VAL A 15 -6.39 -8.19 -13.58
N PHE A 16 -7.30 -9.06 -13.14
CA PHE A 16 -7.31 -10.45 -13.59
C PHE A 16 -7.48 -10.55 -15.11
N HIS A 17 -8.47 -9.87 -15.68
CA HIS A 17 -8.71 -9.93 -17.13
C HIS A 17 -7.59 -9.32 -17.96
N ALA A 18 -6.93 -8.28 -17.45
CA ALA A 18 -5.80 -7.65 -18.13
C ALA A 18 -4.52 -8.50 -18.12
N HIS A 19 -4.30 -9.30 -17.07
CA HIS A 19 -3.02 -10.00 -16.85
C HIS A 19 -3.08 -11.52 -16.93
N LYS A 20 -4.27 -12.10 -17.17
CA LYS A 20 -4.41 -13.56 -17.35
C LYS A 20 -3.60 -14.04 -18.54
N GLN A 21 -2.85 -15.12 -18.34
CA GLN A 21 -2.11 -15.83 -19.38
C GLN A 21 -2.58 -17.28 -19.42
N HIS A 22 -2.33 -17.96 -20.53
CA HIS A 22 -2.63 -19.38 -20.70
C HIS A 22 -1.33 -20.13 -20.91
N ASP A 23 -1.22 -21.29 -20.26
CA ASP A 23 -0.13 -22.23 -20.48
C ASP A 23 -0.38 -23.09 -21.73
N GLU A 24 0.60 -23.89 -22.13
CA GLU A 24 0.47 -24.84 -23.26
C GLU A 24 -0.72 -25.81 -23.09
N ASN A 25 -1.06 -26.13 -21.84
CA ASN A 25 -2.20 -26.97 -21.47
C ASN A 25 -3.54 -26.20 -21.35
N GLY A 26 -3.59 -24.93 -21.75
CA GLY A 26 -4.78 -24.07 -21.66
C GLY A 26 -5.12 -23.60 -20.24
N ARG A 27 -4.28 -23.89 -19.24
CA ARG A 27 -4.51 -23.46 -17.85
C ARG A 27 -4.23 -21.98 -17.67
N VAL A 28 -5.13 -21.28 -16.97
CA VAL A 28 -4.98 -19.85 -16.68
C VAL A 28 -4.01 -19.65 -15.53
N TYR A 29 -3.01 -18.78 -15.72
CA TYR A 29 -2.12 -18.33 -14.66
C TYR A 29 -1.92 -16.81 -14.68
N LEU A 30 -1.45 -16.26 -13.57
CA LEU A 30 -0.98 -14.88 -13.46
C LEU A 30 0.53 -14.86 -13.24
N VAL A 31 1.18 -13.76 -13.59
CA VAL A 31 2.61 -13.56 -13.33
C VAL A 31 2.76 -12.43 -12.33
N CYS A 32 3.48 -12.67 -11.24
CA CYS A 32 3.75 -11.62 -10.27
C CYS A 32 4.54 -10.47 -10.91
N GLY A 33 3.98 -9.25 -10.93
CA GLY A 33 4.66 -8.10 -11.53
C GLY A 33 5.96 -7.68 -10.84
N ARG A 34 6.26 -8.22 -9.65
CA ARG A 34 7.49 -7.92 -8.89
C ARG A 34 8.57 -9.00 -8.94
N CYS A 35 8.20 -10.27 -8.81
CA CYS A 35 9.18 -11.38 -8.77
C CYS A 35 9.07 -12.34 -9.95
N GLY A 36 8.12 -12.15 -10.87
CA GLY A 36 7.96 -12.98 -12.06
C GLY A 36 7.42 -14.39 -11.80
N SER A 37 7.14 -14.78 -10.56
CA SER A 37 6.61 -16.12 -10.26
C SER A 37 5.24 -16.31 -10.89
N LYS A 38 4.99 -17.48 -11.48
CA LYS A 38 3.64 -17.92 -11.89
C LYS A 38 2.79 -18.09 -10.63
N ILE A 39 1.56 -17.57 -10.66
CA ILE A 39 0.60 -17.62 -9.55
C ILE A 39 -0.70 -18.24 -10.05
N ASP A 40 -1.27 -19.11 -9.24
CA ASP A 40 -2.62 -19.64 -9.44
C ASP A 40 -3.65 -18.50 -9.24
N PRO A 41 -4.52 -18.20 -10.22
CA PRO A 41 -5.49 -17.12 -10.09
C PRO A 41 -6.56 -17.38 -9.02
N VAL A 42 -6.76 -18.62 -8.60
CA VAL A 42 -7.71 -19.00 -7.55
C VAL A 42 -7.13 -18.64 -6.18
N TYR A 43 -5.83 -18.87 -5.98
CA TYR A 43 -5.18 -18.71 -4.67
C TYR A 43 -3.91 -17.85 -4.70
N GLY A 44 -3.80 -16.93 -3.74
CA GLY A 44 -2.48 -16.40 -3.36
C GLY A 44 -1.98 -15.14 -4.09
N TRP A 45 -2.85 -14.44 -4.81
CA TRP A 45 -2.52 -13.14 -5.40
C TRP A 45 -3.41 -12.00 -4.89
N GLU A 46 -2.87 -10.79 -4.92
CA GLU A 46 -3.59 -9.54 -4.65
C GLU A 46 -3.45 -8.59 -5.83
N ALA A 47 -4.53 -7.83 -6.09
CA ALA A 47 -4.52 -6.77 -7.10
C ALA A 47 -3.94 -5.51 -6.46
N ASP A 48 -2.74 -5.15 -6.87
CA ASP A 48 -1.99 -4.02 -6.35
C ASP A 48 -1.91 -2.89 -7.36
N HIS A 49 -1.88 -1.64 -6.91
CA HIS A 49 -1.66 -0.51 -7.83
C HIS A 49 -0.16 -0.25 -7.95
N THR A 50 0.35 -0.14 -9.19
CA THR A 50 1.78 0.14 -9.44
C THR A 50 2.21 1.44 -8.77
N ILE A 51 1.41 2.49 -8.97
CA ILE A 51 1.47 3.73 -8.22
C ILE A 51 0.34 3.68 -7.19
N PRO A 52 0.57 3.98 -5.90
CA PRO A 52 -0.49 4.02 -4.91
C PRO A 52 -1.67 4.89 -5.34
N ARG A 53 -2.90 4.45 -5.05
CA ARG A 53 -4.12 5.17 -5.43
C ARG A 53 -4.16 6.58 -4.85
N GLU A 54 -3.64 6.78 -3.64
CA GLU A 54 -3.51 8.08 -2.99
C GLU A 54 -2.67 9.08 -3.78
N PHE A 55 -1.86 8.59 -4.73
CA PHE A 55 -1.09 9.40 -5.67
C PHE A 55 -1.70 9.43 -7.08
N GLY A 56 -2.95 8.98 -7.24
CA GLY A 56 -3.65 8.97 -8.52
C GLY A 56 -3.40 7.74 -9.39
N GLY A 57 -2.74 6.71 -8.88
CA GLY A 57 -2.49 5.49 -9.64
C GLY A 57 -3.77 4.72 -9.99
N THR A 58 -3.95 4.44 -11.29
CA THR A 58 -5.09 3.68 -11.83
C THR A 58 -4.68 2.29 -12.32
N GLU A 59 -3.42 2.14 -12.71
CA GLU A 59 -2.88 0.89 -13.23
C GLU A 59 -2.68 -0.15 -12.12
N GLY A 60 -3.22 -1.34 -12.36
CA GLY A 60 -3.13 -2.47 -11.45
C GLY A 60 -2.27 -3.59 -12.01
N GLN A 61 -1.61 -4.32 -11.11
CA GLN A 61 -0.81 -5.50 -11.41
C GLN A 61 -1.13 -6.61 -10.40
N PRO A 62 -1.03 -7.89 -10.80
CA PRO A 62 -1.12 -9.01 -9.88
C PRO A 62 0.20 -9.15 -9.11
N LEU A 63 0.12 -9.21 -7.78
CA LEU A 63 1.27 -9.48 -6.92
C LEU A 63 1.04 -10.71 -6.06
N CYS A 64 2.14 -11.44 -5.83
CA CYS A 64 2.20 -12.49 -4.82
C CYS A 64 1.96 -11.87 -3.43
N LYS A 65 1.26 -12.57 -2.51
CA LYS A 65 0.99 -12.07 -1.15
C LYS A 65 2.25 -11.53 -0.42
N PRO A 66 3.41 -12.23 -0.41
CA PRO A 66 4.64 -11.69 0.18
C PRO A 66 5.13 -10.39 -0.49
N CYS A 67 5.03 -10.35 -1.83
CA CYS A 67 5.46 -9.23 -2.66
C CYS A 67 4.62 -7.98 -2.37
N HIS A 68 3.31 -8.17 -2.30
CA HIS A 68 2.33 -7.15 -1.96
C HIS A 68 2.56 -6.65 -0.54
N LYS A 69 2.52 -7.54 0.47
CA LYS A 69 2.75 -7.18 1.88
C LYS A 69 4.03 -6.36 2.08
N ARG A 70 5.13 -6.78 1.45
CA ARG A 70 6.41 -6.06 1.51
C ARG A 70 6.31 -4.67 0.87
N LYS A 71 5.71 -4.54 -0.31
CA LYS A 71 5.55 -3.24 -1.00
C LYS A 71 4.70 -2.28 -0.15
N THR A 72 3.55 -2.76 0.31
CA THR A 72 2.61 -1.97 1.12
C THR A 72 3.25 -1.47 2.41
N ALA A 73 3.93 -2.37 3.13
CA ALA A 73 4.54 -2.04 4.42
C ALA A 73 5.75 -1.11 4.31
N THR A 74 6.66 -1.36 3.34
CA THR A 74 7.96 -0.65 3.32
C THR A 74 8.00 0.56 2.39
N LYS A 75 7.10 0.66 1.41
CA LYS A 75 7.12 1.74 0.42
C LYS A 75 5.84 2.58 0.48
N ASP A 76 4.69 1.96 0.26
CA ASP A 76 3.46 2.70 -0.02
C ASP A 76 2.96 3.43 1.24
N ILE A 77 2.79 2.72 2.36
CA ILE A 77 2.32 3.31 3.62
C ILE A 77 3.24 4.46 4.07
N PRO A 78 4.58 4.30 4.14
CA PRO A 78 5.48 5.39 4.51
C PRO A 78 5.42 6.59 3.55
N ALA A 79 5.36 6.34 2.23
CA ALA A 79 5.29 7.40 1.23
C ALA A 79 3.99 8.20 1.35
N ILE A 80 2.84 7.52 1.48
CA ILE A 80 1.53 8.16 1.66
C ILE A 80 1.53 9.00 2.94
N ALA A 81 2.05 8.45 4.04
CA ALA A 81 2.12 9.18 5.31
C ALA A 81 3.02 10.43 5.21
N LYS A 82 4.13 10.35 4.49
CA LYS A 82 5.01 11.50 4.21
C LYS A 82 4.28 12.56 3.39
N SER A 83 3.61 12.16 2.31
CA SER A 83 2.86 13.09 1.46
C SER A 83 1.76 13.83 2.22
N LYS A 84 0.98 13.10 3.05
CA LYS A 84 0.00 13.71 3.95
C LYS A 84 0.63 14.73 4.91
N ARG A 85 1.76 14.40 5.54
CA ARG A 85 2.50 15.34 6.42
C ARG A 85 2.97 16.60 5.68
N ALA A 86 3.48 16.45 4.46
CA ALA A 86 3.91 17.57 3.65
C ALA A 86 2.73 18.47 3.28
N SER A 87 1.62 17.87 2.83
CA SER A 87 0.37 18.57 2.56
C SER A 87 -0.12 19.35 3.79
N ASP A 88 -0.19 18.72 4.96
CA ASP A 88 -0.58 19.39 6.21
C ASP A 88 0.30 20.63 6.49
N LYS A 89 1.63 20.50 6.30
CA LYS A 89 2.57 21.61 6.49
C LYS A 89 2.30 22.77 5.52
N HIS A 90 2.00 22.48 4.24
CA HIS A 90 1.67 23.51 3.25
C HIS A 90 0.39 24.26 3.59
N TYR A 91 -0.61 23.59 4.19
CA TYR A 91 -1.85 24.21 4.64
C TYR A 91 -1.77 24.77 6.08
N GLY A 92 -0.58 24.84 6.68
CA GLY A 92 -0.39 25.36 8.04
C GLY A 92 -1.02 24.49 9.14
N ILE A 93 -1.45 23.27 8.82
CA ILE A 93 -2.06 22.32 9.76
C ILE A 93 -0.96 21.79 10.67
N LYS A 94 -0.87 22.37 11.88
CA LYS A 94 0.05 21.91 12.92
C LYS A 94 -0.57 20.72 13.64
N ARG A 95 0.09 19.57 13.54
CA ARG A 95 -0.23 18.43 14.40
C ARG A 95 0.16 18.81 15.83
N LYS A 96 -0.70 18.54 16.82
CA LYS A 96 -0.25 18.51 18.22
C LYS A 96 0.95 17.56 18.26
N GLY A 97 2.12 18.08 18.60
CA GLY A 97 3.27 17.22 18.84
C GLY A 97 2.90 16.19 19.91
N TRP A 98 3.63 15.07 19.96
CA TRP A 98 3.66 14.23 21.14
C TRP A 98 4.38 15.02 22.24
N GLY A 99 3.72 16.06 22.75
CA GLY A 99 4.07 16.74 23.96
C GLY A 99 3.61 15.81 25.06
N GLY A 100 4.45 14.83 25.40
CA GLY A 100 4.33 14.24 26.73
C GLY A 100 4.29 15.41 27.71
N ASN A 101 3.41 15.34 28.70
CA ASN A 101 3.36 16.31 29.80
C ASN A 101 4.64 16.26 30.64
N GLN A 102 5.77 15.82 30.10
CA GLN A 102 7.00 15.57 30.78
C GLN A 102 8.16 16.16 29.97
N ARG A 103 9.02 16.91 30.65
CA ARG A 103 10.28 17.44 30.11
C ARG A 103 11.43 16.82 30.89
N LYS A 104 12.48 16.41 30.17
CA LYS A 104 13.73 15.94 30.78
C LYS A 104 14.64 17.13 31.03
N LYS A 105 15.00 17.39 32.28
CA LYS A 105 15.96 18.41 32.67
C LYS A 105 17.39 17.95 32.34
N MET A 106 18.34 18.90 32.34
CA MET A 106 19.75 18.65 32.03
C MET A 106 20.43 17.70 33.03
N ASN A 107 19.91 17.62 34.25
CA ASN A 107 20.32 16.70 35.31
C ASN A 107 19.68 15.29 35.21
N GLY A 108 18.92 15.02 34.15
CA GLY A 108 18.32 13.70 33.89
C GLY A 108 16.91 13.50 34.44
N ASP A 109 16.44 14.37 35.33
CA ASP A 109 15.10 14.29 35.92
C ASP A 109 14.00 14.50 34.89
N VAL A 110 12.94 13.70 34.98
CA VAL A 110 11.73 13.84 34.18
C VAL A 110 10.66 14.51 35.03
N VAL A 111 10.35 15.77 34.75
CA VAL A 111 9.33 16.55 35.48
C VAL A 111 8.15 16.84 34.59
N PRO A 112 6.95 17.02 35.17
CA PRO A 112 5.83 17.52 34.40
C PRO A 112 6.19 18.85 33.70
N LYS A 113 5.67 19.03 32.50
CA LYS A 113 5.95 20.20 31.65
C LYS A 113 5.39 21.47 32.27
#